data_AF-A0A1E5QHC1-F1
#
_entry.id   AF-A0A1E5QHC1-F1
#
_cell.length_a   1.000
_cell.length_b   1.000
_cell.length_c   1.000
_cell.angle_alpha   90.00
_cell.angle_beta   90.00
_cell.angle_gamma   90.00
#
_symmetry.space_group_name_H-M   'P 1'
#
loop_
_entity.id
_entity.type
_entity.pdbx_description
1 polymer ?
#
loop_
_entity_poly.entity_id
_entity_poly.type
_entity_poly.pdbx_seq_one_letter_code
_entity_poly.pdbx_strand_id
1 'polypeptide(L)'
;MNAYPNRDRNNPQELGIALLIEMAQCGEIDPWDVQVIDVIDRVLSELRTRSADASQEADLSESGQAFLYASMLVLLKADRLLESPEANPADDDFDEAIPELDDSGSDRAFPLRLEKQLRRRAVARPPQQRRVTLQELIEQIELMTETIAKTPKTSPRRRMNSLSRSKTARAIAQLAHQENLSEVADGLEQFLVNHWSKITQGQDWLDLEQLLASQPQNDRVGVFWALLLLSAQSKVELAQEEFYQDLKIRVPIG
;
A
#
# COMPACT_ATOMS: atom_id res chain seq x y z
N MET A 1 0.55 45.50 15.70
CA MET A 1 0.23 45.53 14.25
C MET A 1 1.25 44.61 13.58
N ASN A 2 1.09 43.30 13.75
CA ASN A 2 2.04 42.31 13.24
C ASN A 2 1.54 41.84 11.87
N ALA A 3 2.22 42.31 10.83
CA ALA A 3 2.05 41.82 9.47
C ALA A 3 2.54 40.38 9.41
N TYR A 4 1.62 39.42 9.32
CA TYR A 4 1.95 38.06 8.93
C TYR A 4 2.40 38.09 7.46
N PRO A 5 3.52 37.41 7.12
CA PRO A 5 4.00 37.37 5.75
C PRO A 5 2.95 36.66 4.89
N ASN A 6 2.73 37.14 3.66
CA ASN A 6 1.97 36.41 2.63
C ASN A 6 2.67 35.06 2.39
N ARG A 7 2.24 34.03 3.13
CA ARG A 7 2.45 32.63 2.79
C ARG A 7 1.30 32.17 1.90
N ASP A 8 1.60 31.21 1.05
CA ASP A 8 0.78 30.78 -0.08
C ASP A 8 -0.66 30.47 0.35
N ARG A 9 -1.60 31.34 -0.03
CA ARG A 9 -3.04 31.25 0.34
C ARG A 9 -3.74 29.95 -0.07
N ASN A 10 -3.05 29.09 -0.82
CA ASN A 10 -3.56 27.83 -1.34
C ASN A 10 -2.96 26.61 -0.64
N ASN A 11 -2.12 26.76 0.39
CA ASN A 11 -1.64 25.59 1.13
C ASN A 11 -2.75 25.05 2.04
N PRO A 12 -3.26 23.83 1.82
CA PRO A 12 -4.35 23.25 2.61
C PRO A 12 -4.00 23.10 4.10
N GLN A 13 -2.70 23.00 4.42
CA GLN A 13 -2.22 22.95 5.81
C GLN A 13 -2.44 24.28 6.53
N GLU A 14 -2.07 25.39 5.89
CA GLU A 14 -2.26 26.74 6.45
C GLU A 14 -3.75 27.06 6.59
N LEU A 15 -4.55 26.61 5.61
CA LEU A 15 -6.00 26.70 5.66
C LEU A 15 -6.59 25.91 6.84
N GLY A 16 -6.09 24.71 7.11
CA GLY A 16 -6.49 23.92 8.26
C GLY A 16 -6.11 24.56 9.59
N ILE A 17 -4.89 25.09 9.71
CA ILE A 17 -4.44 25.83 10.91
C ILE A 17 -5.27 27.11 11.11
N ALA A 18 -5.55 27.84 10.04
CA ALA A 18 -6.41 29.02 10.08
C ALA A 18 -7.82 28.66 10.57
N LEU A 19 -8.38 27.54 10.10
CA LEU A 19 -9.67 27.05 10.56
C LEU A 19 -9.66 26.66 12.04
N LEU A 20 -8.61 25.99 12.53
CA LEU A 20 -8.45 25.69 13.96
C LEU A 20 -8.45 26.96 14.82
N ILE A 21 -7.73 27.99 14.37
CA ILE A 21 -7.68 29.28 15.05
C ILE A 21 -9.03 30.00 14.99
N GLU A 22 -9.71 29.97 13.85
CA GLU A 22 -11.04 30.56 13.66
C GLU A 22 -12.06 29.92 14.60
N MET A 23 -12.10 28.58 14.67
CA MET A 23 -12.98 27.85 15.58
C MET A 23 -12.71 28.19 17.05
N ALA A 24 -11.44 28.36 17.42
CA ALA A 24 -11.07 28.80 18.77
C ALA A 24 -11.48 30.25 19.05
N GLN A 25 -11.35 31.16 18.07
CA GLN A 25 -11.79 32.56 18.19
C GLN A 25 -13.31 32.68 18.32
N CYS A 26 -14.06 31.84 17.58
CA CYS A 26 -15.51 31.75 17.68
C CYS A 26 -15.98 31.08 18.99
N GLY A 27 -15.07 30.48 19.77
CA GLY A 27 -15.38 29.80 21.03
C GLY A 27 -15.98 28.39 20.84
N GLU A 28 -15.82 27.79 19.66
CA GLU A 28 -16.27 26.42 19.38
C GLU A 28 -15.32 25.36 19.96
N ILE A 29 -14.05 25.73 20.17
CA ILE A 29 -13.00 24.89 20.75
C ILE A 29 -12.38 25.65 21.92
N ASP A 30 -12.11 24.97 23.03
CA ASP A 30 -11.29 25.52 24.13
C ASP A 30 -9.79 25.47 23.75
N PRO A 31 -9.08 26.62 23.69
CA PRO A 31 -7.65 26.65 23.38
C PRO A 31 -6.77 25.88 24.37
N TRP A 32 -7.25 25.69 25.60
CA TRP A 32 -6.50 25.04 26.69
C TRP A 32 -6.83 23.55 26.85
N ASP A 33 -7.95 23.10 26.26
CA ASP A 33 -8.42 21.72 26.33
C ASP A 33 -9.10 21.32 25.02
N VAL A 34 -8.28 21.00 24.02
CA VAL A 34 -8.75 20.69 22.68
C VAL A 34 -9.20 19.23 22.60
N GLN A 35 -10.47 19.00 22.28
CA GLN A 35 -10.99 17.69 21.90
C GLN A 35 -10.49 17.30 20.50
N VAL A 36 -9.26 16.79 20.43
CA VAL A 36 -8.53 16.57 19.16
C VAL A 36 -9.33 15.74 18.14
N ILE A 37 -10.04 14.72 18.60
CA ILE A 37 -10.82 13.80 17.74
C ILE A 37 -11.93 14.55 17.00
N ASP A 38 -12.78 15.28 17.73
CA ASP A 38 -13.93 16.00 17.18
C ASP A 38 -13.50 17.17 16.30
N VAL A 39 -12.45 17.87 16.73
CA VAL A 39 -11.88 18.99 15.98
C VAL A 39 -11.32 18.54 14.65
N ILE A 40 -10.57 17.43 14.62
CA ILE A 40 -10.05 16.87 13.38
C ILE A 40 -11.19 16.46 12.43
N ASP A 41 -12.23 15.81 12.93
CA ASP A 41 -13.38 15.40 12.11
C ASP A 41 -14.10 16.59 11.47
N ARG A 42 -14.22 17.69 12.23
CA ARG A 42 -14.80 18.93 11.73
C ARG A 42 -13.92 19.60 10.69
N VAL A 43 -12.61 19.71 10.94
CA VAL A 43 -11.65 20.26 9.97
C VAL A 43 -11.66 19.44 8.68
N LEU A 44 -11.67 18.12 8.75
CA LEU A 44 -11.76 17.24 7.58
C LEU A 44 -13.06 17.44 6.79
N SER A 45 -14.18 17.66 7.49
CA SER A 45 -15.49 17.91 6.88
C SER A 45 -15.53 19.26 6.14
N GLU A 46 -14.96 20.29 6.74
CA GLU A 46 -14.82 21.63 6.14
C GLU A 46 -13.89 21.61 4.91
N LEU A 47 -12.75 20.93 5.01
CA LEU A 47 -11.83 20.76 3.89
C LEU A 47 -12.46 19.97 2.74
N ARG A 48 -13.27 18.94 3.04
CA ARG A 48 -14.02 18.21 2.00
C ARG A 48 -15.03 19.11 1.30
N THR A 49 -15.71 19.97 2.04
CA THR A 49 -16.71 20.89 1.47
C THR A 49 -16.03 21.92 0.57
N ARG A 50 -14.95 22.55 1.06
CA ARG A 50 -14.20 23.54 0.27
C ARG A 50 -13.47 22.93 -0.94
N SER A 51 -12.95 21.70 -0.82
CA SER A 51 -12.32 21.02 -1.95
C SER A 51 -13.31 20.55 -3.01
N ALA A 52 -14.55 20.21 -2.64
CA ALA A 52 -15.60 19.85 -3.60
C ALA A 52 -15.95 21.03 -4.53
N ASP A 53 -15.95 22.26 -4.01
CA ASP A 53 -16.18 23.48 -4.80
C ASP A 53 -14.97 23.83 -5.69
N ALA A 54 -13.75 23.51 -5.26
CA ALA A 54 -12.51 23.72 -6.01
C ALA A 54 -12.19 22.61 -7.04
N SER A 55 -12.93 21.50 -7.01
CA SER A 55 -12.65 20.27 -7.80
C SER A 55 -12.81 20.43 -9.32
N GLN A 56 -13.32 21.57 -9.81
CA GLN A 56 -13.46 21.79 -11.25
C GLN A 56 -12.16 22.25 -11.93
N GLU A 57 -11.22 22.85 -11.19
CA GLU A 57 -10.00 23.46 -11.77
C GLU A 57 -8.72 23.32 -10.89
N ALA A 58 -8.78 22.63 -9.75
CA ALA A 58 -7.61 22.51 -8.86
C ALA A 58 -6.43 21.75 -9.48
N ASP A 59 -5.24 22.33 -9.39
CA ASP A 59 -3.98 21.73 -9.85
C ASP A 59 -3.72 20.39 -9.13
N LEU A 60 -3.19 19.41 -9.86
CA LEU A 60 -2.85 18.08 -9.32
C LEU A 60 -1.88 18.17 -8.11
N SER A 61 -1.04 19.21 -8.06
CA SER A 61 -0.14 19.47 -6.94
C SER A 61 -0.88 19.87 -5.67
N GLU A 62 -1.92 20.69 -5.79
CA GLU A 62 -2.71 21.20 -4.67
C GLU A 62 -3.57 20.10 -4.05
N SER A 63 -4.23 19.30 -4.90
CA SER A 63 -4.98 18.12 -4.46
C SER A 63 -4.09 17.08 -3.75
N GLY A 64 -2.84 16.91 -4.20
CA GLY A 64 -1.85 16.05 -3.53
C GLY A 64 -1.47 16.55 -2.14
N GLN A 65 -1.28 17.86 -1.96
CA GLN A 65 -0.99 18.46 -0.65
C GLN A 65 -2.20 18.36 0.30
N ALA A 66 -3.41 18.52 -0.22
CA ALA A 66 -4.64 18.40 0.57
C ALA A 66 -4.85 16.98 1.07
N PHE A 67 -4.60 15.98 0.21
CA PHE A 67 -4.67 14.57 0.57
C PHE A 67 -3.62 14.20 1.63
N LEU A 68 -2.40 14.71 1.50
CA LEU A 68 -1.35 14.49 2.50
C LEU A 68 -1.75 15.06 3.86
N TYR A 69 -2.28 16.28 3.88
CA TYR A 69 -2.72 16.92 5.12
C TYR A 69 -3.88 16.16 5.78
N ALA A 70 -4.89 15.76 5.01
CA ALA A 70 -5.98 14.94 5.52
C ALA A 70 -5.48 13.60 6.11
N SER A 71 -4.50 12.96 5.45
CA SER A 71 -3.89 11.72 5.93
C SER A 71 -3.15 11.91 7.27
N MET A 72 -2.49 13.05 7.44
CA MET A 72 -1.81 13.41 8.69
C MET A 72 -2.80 13.64 9.84
N LEU A 73 -3.91 14.34 9.58
CA LEU A 73 -4.96 14.53 10.58
C LEU A 73 -5.58 13.19 11.00
N VAL A 74 -5.83 12.27 10.05
CA VAL A 74 -6.33 10.92 10.35
C VAL A 74 -5.33 10.12 11.19
N LEU A 75 -4.03 10.21 10.89
CA LEU A 75 -2.98 9.58 11.69
C LEU A 75 -3.01 10.10 13.13
N LEU A 76 -3.05 11.42 13.30
CA LEU A 76 -3.10 12.04 14.62
C LEU A 76 -4.34 11.61 15.41
N LYS A 77 -5.51 11.53 14.76
CA LYS A 77 -6.73 11.00 15.37
C LYS A 77 -6.56 9.56 15.86
N ALA A 78 -5.94 8.69 15.05
CA ALA A 78 -5.70 7.31 15.41
C ALA A 78 -4.74 7.17 16.59
N ASP A 79 -3.66 7.95 16.64
CA ASP A 79 -2.72 7.96 17.76
C ASP A 79 -3.42 8.39 19.07
N ARG A 80 -4.29 9.41 19.02
CA ARG A 80 -5.08 9.83 20.18
C ARG A 80 -6.12 8.80 20.62
N LEU A 81 -6.75 8.10 19.68
CA LEU A 81 -7.67 7.02 20.00
C LEU A 81 -6.98 5.84 20.71
N LEU A 82 -5.75 5.51 20.32
CA LEU A 82 -4.95 4.47 20.99
C LEU A 82 -4.52 4.87 22.40
N GLU A 83 -4.29 6.16 22.62
CA GLU A 83 -3.97 6.70 23.95
C GLU A 83 -5.21 6.73 24.88
N SER A 84 -6.44 6.82 24.35
CA SER A 84 -7.64 6.99 25.17
C SER A 84 -7.87 5.83 26.17
N PRO A 85 -8.06 6.11 27.48
CA PRO A 85 -8.24 5.10 28.51
C PRO A 85 -9.58 4.34 28.42
N GLU A 86 -10.57 4.85 27.66
CA GLU A 86 -11.84 4.16 27.41
C GLU A 86 -11.68 2.85 26.61
N ALA A 87 -10.53 2.64 25.97
CA ALA A 87 -10.21 1.39 25.28
C ALA A 87 -9.89 0.22 26.23
N ASN A 88 -9.92 0.42 27.54
CA ASN A 88 -9.66 -0.61 28.54
C ASN A 88 -10.99 -1.10 29.15
N PRO A 89 -11.61 -2.19 28.64
CA PRO A 89 -12.92 -2.68 29.10
C PRO A 89 -12.92 -3.24 30.54
N ALA A 90 -11.82 -3.09 31.29
CA ALA A 90 -11.67 -3.61 32.64
C ALA A 90 -12.12 -2.61 33.73
N ASP A 91 -12.43 -1.35 33.39
CA ASP A 91 -12.79 -0.31 34.35
C ASP A 91 -14.31 -0.05 34.45
N ASP A 92 -15.12 -0.60 33.54
CA ASP A 92 -16.59 -0.34 33.47
C ASP A 92 -17.41 -1.17 34.48
N ASP A 93 -16.81 -2.19 35.11
CA ASP A 93 -17.48 -3.05 36.10
C ASP A 93 -17.64 -2.41 37.50
N PHE A 94 -17.17 -1.16 37.71
CA PHE A 94 -17.13 -0.54 39.04
C PHE A 94 -18.08 0.63 39.27
N ASP A 95 -18.85 1.09 38.26
CA ASP A 95 -19.69 2.29 38.39
C ASP A 95 -21.19 2.01 38.61
N GLU A 96 -21.64 0.75 38.65
CA GLU A 96 -23.07 0.42 38.77
C GLU A 96 -23.58 0.18 40.22
N ALA A 97 -23.00 0.82 41.23
CA ALA A 97 -23.61 0.83 42.56
C ALA A 97 -23.14 2.00 43.43
N ILE A 98 -23.63 3.20 43.16
CA ILE A 98 -23.75 4.23 44.20
C ILE A 98 -25.09 3.95 44.90
N PRO A 99 -25.11 3.42 46.15
CA PRO A 99 -26.36 3.31 46.87
C PRO A 99 -26.87 4.73 47.12
N GLU A 100 -28.09 5.03 46.67
CA GLU A 100 -28.81 6.24 47.03
C GLU A 100 -28.77 6.38 48.56
N LEU A 101 -27.99 7.35 49.05
CA LEU A 101 -27.96 7.68 50.47
C LEU A 101 -29.27 8.41 50.77
N ASP A 102 -30.22 7.68 51.34
CA ASP A 102 -31.46 8.23 51.89
C ASP A 102 -31.11 9.35 52.88
N ASP A 103 -31.46 10.58 52.50
CA ASP A 103 -31.27 11.81 53.27
C ASP A 103 -32.32 11.87 54.39
N SER A 104 -32.16 11.01 55.38
CA SER A 104 -33.00 11.04 56.59
C SER A 104 -32.12 11.12 57.84
N GLY A 105 -31.61 12.33 58.10
CA GLY A 105 -31.70 12.95 59.43
C GLY A 105 -31.08 12.24 60.65
N SER A 106 -30.08 11.38 60.50
CA SER A 106 -29.39 10.77 61.63
C SER A 106 -27.88 10.96 61.52
N ASP A 107 -27.26 11.28 62.65
CA ASP A 107 -25.83 11.41 62.90
C ASP A 107 -24.95 10.71 61.85
N ARG A 108 -23.99 11.46 61.28
CA ARG A 108 -22.90 10.95 60.45
C ARG A 108 -22.01 10.00 61.25
N ALA A 109 -22.54 8.86 61.65
CA ALA A 109 -21.80 7.74 62.18
C ALA A 109 -21.04 7.15 60.99
N PHE A 110 -19.74 7.45 60.92
CA PHE A 110 -18.85 6.76 60.00
C PHE A 110 -19.07 5.25 60.15
N PRO A 111 -19.26 4.50 59.06
CA PRO A 111 -19.53 3.08 59.14
C PRO A 111 -18.43 2.41 59.98
N LEU A 112 -18.81 1.71 61.05
CA LEU A 112 -17.90 1.27 62.11
C LEU A 112 -16.86 0.21 61.68
N ARG A 113 -16.69 -0.05 60.37
CA ARG A 113 -15.76 -1.04 59.80
C ARG A 113 -15.20 -0.59 58.44
N LEU A 114 -14.65 0.62 58.37
CA LEU A 114 -13.98 1.13 57.16
C LEU A 114 -12.95 0.14 56.60
N GLU A 115 -12.20 -0.56 57.45
CA GLU A 115 -11.20 -1.58 57.04
C GLU A 115 -11.76 -2.75 56.22
N LYS A 116 -13.06 -3.10 56.37
CA LYS A 116 -13.70 -4.16 55.58
C LYS A 116 -14.24 -3.66 54.25
N GLN A 117 -14.51 -2.37 54.15
CA GLN A 117 -15.08 -1.73 52.96
C GLN A 117 -14.01 -1.01 52.11
N LEU A 118 -12.90 -0.59 52.71
CA LEU A 118 -11.73 -0.05 52.03
C LEU A 118 -10.89 -1.20 51.45
N ARG A 119 -11.23 -1.64 50.24
CA ARG A 119 -10.35 -2.53 49.47
C ARG A 119 -9.16 -1.72 48.95
N ARG A 120 -7.93 -2.11 49.32
CA ARG A 120 -6.72 -1.55 48.70
C ARG A 120 -6.75 -1.90 47.22
N ARG A 121 -6.76 -0.90 46.33
CA ARG A 121 -6.52 -1.13 44.91
C ARG A 121 -5.11 -1.69 44.73
N ALA A 122 -4.98 -2.75 43.94
CA ALA A 122 -3.69 -3.39 43.65
C ALA A 122 -2.79 -2.52 42.75
N VAL A 123 -3.37 -1.56 42.04
CA VAL A 123 -2.69 -0.68 41.09
C VAL A 123 -3.16 0.76 41.30
N ALA A 124 -2.24 1.72 41.20
CA ALA A 124 -2.58 3.14 41.21
C ALA A 124 -3.52 3.47 40.04
N ARG A 125 -4.41 4.46 40.20
CA ARG A 125 -5.16 4.98 39.04
C ARG A 125 -4.14 5.44 37.99
N PRO A 126 -4.34 5.10 36.71
CA PRO A 126 -3.49 5.64 35.66
C PRO A 126 -3.50 7.18 35.76
N PRO A 127 -2.35 7.83 35.57
CA PRO A 127 -2.30 9.29 35.62
C PRO A 127 -3.30 9.85 34.62
N GLN A 128 -4.14 10.81 35.07
CA GLN A 128 -5.05 11.51 34.17
C GLN A 128 -4.22 12.15 33.04
N GLN A 129 -4.66 11.95 31.80
CA GLN A 129 -3.95 12.50 30.65
C GLN A 129 -3.92 14.02 30.73
N ARG A 130 -2.75 14.58 30.44
CA ARG A 130 -2.59 16.02 30.31
C ARG A 130 -3.41 16.48 29.11
N ARG A 131 -4.25 17.49 29.33
CA ARG A 131 -5.05 18.15 28.29
C ARG A 131 -4.14 18.68 27.19
N VAL A 132 -4.55 18.51 25.95
CA VAL A 132 -3.81 18.99 24.76
C VAL A 132 -4.22 20.43 24.48
N THR A 133 -3.26 21.33 24.37
CA THR A 133 -3.54 22.73 24.01
C THR A 133 -3.59 22.90 22.49
N LEU A 134 -4.26 23.96 22.02
CA LEU A 134 -4.32 24.31 20.59
C LEU A 134 -2.92 24.57 20.02
N GLN A 135 -2.04 25.20 20.80
CA GLN A 135 -0.66 25.45 20.40
C GLN A 135 0.10 24.13 20.20
N GLU A 136 -0.03 23.18 21.15
CA GLU A 136 0.58 21.85 21.03
C GLU A 136 0.06 21.10 19.79
N LEU A 137 -1.23 21.21 19.47
CA LEU A 137 -1.81 20.61 18.26
C LEU A 137 -1.21 21.19 16.98
N ILE A 138 -1.09 22.52 16.90
CA ILE A 138 -0.49 23.20 15.74
C ILE A 138 0.98 22.81 15.60
N GLU A 139 1.73 22.84 16.70
CA GLU A 139 3.15 22.43 16.72
C GLU A 139 3.34 20.98 16.26
N GLN A 140 2.46 20.06 16.69
CA GLN A 140 2.47 18.67 16.24
C GLN A 140 2.26 18.55 14.73
N ILE A 141 1.29 19.28 14.19
CA ILE A 141 1.03 19.31 12.74
C ILE A 141 2.25 19.85 11.98
N GLU A 142 2.82 20.98 12.42
CA GLU A 142 4.01 21.58 11.79
C GLU A 142 5.24 20.66 11.87
N LEU A 143 5.42 19.95 12.98
CA LEU A 143 6.51 18.99 13.13
C LEU A 143 6.34 17.79 12.20
N MET A 144 5.12 17.27 12.07
CA MET A 144 4.81 16.19 11.12
C MET A 144 5.05 16.61 9.67
N THR A 145 4.71 17.84 9.29
CA THR A 145 4.96 18.33 7.92
C THR A 145 6.47 18.49 7.67
N GLU A 146 7.22 19.00 8.63
CA GLU A 146 8.67 19.16 8.52
C GLU A 146 9.40 17.81 8.42
N THR A 147 8.98 16.81 9.20
CA THR A 147 9.54 15.45 9.13
C THR A 147 9.24 14.76 7.79
N ILE A 148 8.04 14.96 7.22
CA ILE A 148 7.69 14.45 5.89
C ILE A 148 8.48 15.18 4.78
N ALA A 149 8.76 16.48 4.94
CA ALA A 149 9.59 17.22 4.00
C ALA A 149 11.08 16.81 4.06
N LYS A 150 11.59 16.52 5.26
CA LYS A 150 12.97 16.10 5.52
C LYS A 150 13.24 14.63 5.22
N THR A 151 12.20 13.78 5.29
CA THR A 151 12.37 12.37 4.92
C THR A 151 12.81 12.33 3.46
N PRO A 152 14.01 11.80 3.16
CA PRO A 152 14.50 11.78 1.80
C PRO A 152 13.44 11.05 1.00
N LYS A 153 12.93 11.69 -0.07
CA LYS A 153 12.11 11.04 -1.10
C LYS A 153 12.85 9.76 -1.38
N THR A 154 12.38 8.65 -0.81
CA THR A 154 13.05 7.39 -0.99
C THR A 154 12.81 7.17 -2.46
N SER A 155 13.84 7.45 -3.27
CA SER A 155 13.81 7.26 -4.72
C SER A 155 13.15 5.92 -4.86
N PRO A 156 11.93 5.88 -5.45
CA PRO A 156 10.98 4.82 -5.18
C PRO A 156 11.79 3.56 -5.33
N ARG A 157 12.05 2.88 -4.19
CA ARG A 157 12.74 1.59 -4.21
C ARG A 157 12.00 0.90 -5.30
N ARG A 158 12.65 0.61 -6.44
CA ARG A 158 12.02 0.04 -7.63
C ARG A 158 11.25 -1.16 -7.10
N ARG A 159 10.00 -0.94 -6.72
CA ARG A 159 8.99 -1.96 -6.67
C ARG A 159 8.92 -2.21 -8.14
N MET A 160 9.62 -3.26 -8.57
CA MET A 160 9.37 -3.92 -9.82
C MET A 160 7.88 -4.24 -9.77
N ASN A 161 7.06 -3.24 -10.11
CA ASN A 161 5.65 -3.38 -10.23
C ASN A 161 5.49 -4.44 -11.32
N SER A 162 4.79 -5.50 -10.95
CA SER A 162 4.40 -6.63 -11.79
C SER A 162 3.59 -6.21 -13.04
N LEU A 163 3.32 -4.92 -13.21
CA LEU A 163 2.81 -4.30 -14.43
C LEU A 163 3.95 -3.99 -15.41
N SER A 164 4.60 -5.04 -15.86
CA SER A 164 4.83 -5.21 -17.29
C SER A 164 4.94 -6.68 -17.67
N ARG A 165 4.67 -7.67 -16.80
CA ARG A 165 4.74 -9.07 -17.26
C ARG A 165 3.66 -9.37 -18.29
N SER A 166 2.47 -8.78 -18.18
CA SER A 166 1.43 -8.93 -19.21
C SER A 166 1.62 -7.99 -20.41
N LYS A 167 2.18 -6.78 -20.24
CA LYS A 167 2.48 -5.87 -21.37
C LYS A 167 3.72 -6.32 -22.14
N THR A 168 4.78 -6.77 -21.47
CA THR A 168 5.89 -7.50 -22.11
C THR A 168 5.44 -8.84 -22.65
N ALA A 169 4.62 -9.65 -21.96
CA ALA A 169 4.10 -10.89 -22.57
C ALA A 169 3.18 -10.61 -23.76
N ARG A 170 2.41 -9.52 -23.77
CA ARG A 170 1.58 -9.11 -24.92
C ARG A 170 2.42 -8.52 -26.04
N ALA A 171 3.48 -7.78 -25.73
CA ALA A 171 4.44 -7.26 -26.71
C ALA A 171 5.32 -8.38 -27.27
N ILE A 172 5.74 -9.36 -26.46
CA ILE A 172 6.47 -10.57 -26.85
C ILE A 172 5.54 -11.48 -27.64
N ALA A 173 4.28 -11.65 -27.22
CA ALA A 173 3.28 -12.38 -28.00
C ALA A 173 2.98 -11.68 -29.32
N GLN A 174 2.87 -10.34 -29.36
CA GLN A 174 2.68 -9.58 -30.60
C GLN A 174 3.92 -9.60 -31.50
N LEU A 175 5.13 -9.51 -30.94
CA LEU A 175 6.40 -9.70 -31.66
C LEU A 175 6.56 -11.14 -32.17
N ALA A 176 6.00 -12.12 -31.45
CA ALA A 176 5.98 -13.52 -31.88
C ALA A 176 4.87 -13.81 -32.90
N HIS A 177 3.78 -13.02 -32.92
CA HIS A 177 2.60 -13.33 -33.72
C HIS A 177 2.68 -12.83 -35.17
N GLN A 178 3.62 -11.97 -35.51
CA GLN A 178 3.74 -11.46 -36.88
C GLN A 178 5.18 -11.60 -37.36
N GLU A 179 5.40 -12.70 -38.08
CA GLU A 179 6.26 -12.79 -39.28
C GLU A 179 7.61 -13.52 -39.20
N ASN A 180 8.06 -14.09 -38.07
CA ASN A 180 9.30 -14.91 -38.11
C ASN A 180 9.16 -16.36 -37.58
N LEU A 181 8.28 -16.64 -36.61
CA LEU A 181 8.24 -17.99 -36.02
C LEU A 181 7.63 -19.05 -36.95
N SER A 182 6.53 -18.72 -37.63
CA SER A 182 5.87 -19.64 -38.56
C SER A 182 6.74 -19.94 -39.78
N GLU A 183 7.41 -18.93 -40.35
CA GLU A 183 8.33 -19.13 -41.48
C GLU A 183 9.55 -19.97 -41.10
N VAL A 184 10.11 -19.73 -39.90
CA VAL A 184 11.20 -20.55 -39.36
C VAL A 184 10.72 -21.98 -39.10
N ALA A 185 9.50 -22.17 -38.60
CA ALA A 185 8.93 -23.50 -38.40
C ALA A 185 8.68 -24.25 -39.72
N ASP A 186 8.12 -23.59 -40.74
CA ASP A 186 7.89 -24.17 -42.06
C ASP A 186 9.22 -24.49 -42.77
N GLY A 187 10.22 -23.59 -42.68
CA GLY A 187 11.56 -23.82 -43.22
C GLY A 187 12.30 -24.96 -42.50
N LEU A 188 12.14 -25.07 -41.17
CA LEU A 188 12.72 -26.13 -40.37
C LEU A 188 12.03 -27.47 -40.68
N GLU A 189 10.71 -27.50 -40.86
CA GLU A 189 9.98 -28.69 -41.30
C GLU A 189 10.48 -29.19 -42.65
N GLN A 190 10.55 -28.32 -43.67
CA GLN A 190 11.05 -28.71 -44.99
C GLN A 190 12.51 -29.19 -44.92
N PHE A 191 13.33 -28.55 -44.08
CA PHE A 191 14.70 -28.97 -43.86
C PHE A 191 14.78 -30.34 -43.20
N LEU A 192 14.01 -30.59 -42.14
CA LEU A 192 13.93 -31.90 -41.49
C LEU A 192 13.48 -32.94 -42.50
N VAL A 193 12.37 -32.76 -43.23
CA VAL A 193 11.91 -33.74 -44.23
C VAL A 193 12.97 -34.06 -45.29
N ASN A 194 13.69 -33.04 -45.79
CA ASN A 194 14.66 -33.22 -46.86
C ASN A 194 16.03 -33.75 -46.40
N HIS A 195 16.44 -33.42 -45.17
CA HIS A 195 17.79 -33.68 -44.67
C HIS A 195 17.84 -34.66 -43.49
N TRP A 196 16.69 -35.12 -42.96
CA TRP A 196 16.63 -36.07 -41.85
C TRP A 196 17.45 -37.32 -42.11
N SER A 197 17.31 -37.92 -43.30
CA SER A 197 18.03 -39.14 -43.71
C SER A 197 19.55 -38.96 -43.83
N LYS A 198 20.03 -37.74 -44.08
CA LYS A 198 21.47 -37.43 -44.19
C LYS A 198 22.09 -37.12 -42.83
N ILE A 199 21.32 -36.50 -41.94
CA ILE A 199 21.80 -36.03 -40.64
C ILE A 199 21.76 -37.17 -39.62
N THR A 200 20.73 -38.00 -39.65
CA THR A 200 20.54 -39.03 -38.61
C THR A 200 21.53 -40.19 -38.71
N GLN A 201 22.21 -40.43 -39.83
CA GLN A 201 23.17 -41.54 -40.00
C GLN A 201 22.67 -42.91 -39.43
N GLY A 202 21.35 -43.15 -39.39
CA GLY A 202 20.73 -44.35 -38.81
C GLY A 202 20.34 -44.27 -37.32
N GLN A 203 20.38 -43.10 -36.68
CA GLN A 203 19.91 -42.85 -35.32
C GLN A 203 18.47 -42.31 -35.32
N ASP A 204 17.62 -42.87 -34.46
CA ASP A 204 16.21 -42.44 -34.34
C ASP A 204 16.06 -41.08 -33.64
N TRP A 205 17.10 -40.59 -32.97
CA TRP A 205 17.12 -39.36 -32.18
C TRP A 205 18.29 -38.47 -32.59
N LEU A 206 18.03 -37.16 -32.68
CA LEU A 206 19.00 -36.14 -33.04
C LEU A 206 19.13 -35.11 -31.91
N ASP A 207 20.36 -34.76 -31.53
CA ASP A 207 20.59 -33.70 -30.55
C ASP A 207 20.40 -32.31 -31.17
N LEU A 208 19.82 -31.38 -30.40
CA LEU A 208 19.60 -30.00 -30.84
C LEU A 208 20.90 -29.28 -31.24
N GLU A 209 22.03 -29.57 -30.60
CA GLU A 209 23.32 -28.97 -30.98
C GLU A 209 23.79 -29.41 -32.37
N GLN A 210 23.52 -30.66 -32.76
CA GLN A 210 23.84 -31.17 -34.08
C GLN A 210 22.95 -30.55 -35.16
N LEU A 211 21.67 -30.30 -34.83
CA LEU A 211 20.76 -29.58 -35.71
C LEU A 211 21.23 -28.12 -35.93
N LEU A 212 21.64 -27.42 -34.88
CA LEU A 212 22.18 -26.05 -34.99
C LEU A 212 23.49 -25.99 -35.79
N ALA A 213 24.35 -27.01 -35.67
CA ALA A 213 25.57 -27.09 -36.47
C ALA A 213 25.26 -27.23 -37.97
N SER A 214 24.15 -27.88 -38.33
CA SER A 214 23.69 -28.03 -39.72
C SER A 214 22.98 -26.80 -40.29
N GLN A 215 22.51 -25.89 -39.43
CA GLN A 215 21.85 -24.62 -39.79
C GLN A 215 22.38 -23.44 -38.94
N PRO A 216 23.50 -22.82 -39.33
CA PRO A 216 24.11 -21.72 -38.58
C PRO A 216 23.36 -20.38 -38.71
N GLN A 217 22.31 -20.31 -39.52
CA GLN A 217 21.67 -19.05 -39.92
C GLN A 217 20.47 -18.66 -39.04
N ASN A 218 19.99 -19.58 -38.20
CA ASN A 218 18.86 -19.33 -37.29
C ASN A 218 19.30 -19.16 -35.85
N ASP A 219 18.66 -18.22 -35.15
CA ASP A 219 18.85 -17.99 -33.73
C ASP A 219 18.46 -19.25 -32.92
N ARG A 220 19.32 -19.67 -31.98
CA ARG A 220 19.11 -20.86 -31.12
C ARG A 220 17.74 -20.82 -30.43
N VAL A 221 17.34 -19.62 -30.00
CA VAL A 221 16.04 -19.42 -29.33
C VAL A 221 14.89 -19.60 -30.33
N GLY A 222 15.03 -19.07 -31.54
CA GLY A 222 14.03 -19.21 -32.61
C GLY A 222 13.83 -20.67 -33.05
N VAL A 223 14.91 -21.43 -33.25
CA VAL A 223 14.87 -22.87 -33.59
C VAL A 223 14.15 -23.66 -32.50
N PHE A 224 14.43 -23.36 -31.23
CA PHE A 224 13.76 -24.00 -30.10
C PHE A 224 12.25 -23.72 -30.09
N TRP A 225 11.84 -22.47 -30.27
CA TRP A 225 10.41 -22.12 -30.35
C TRP A 225 9.73 -22.76 -31.56
N ALA A 226 10.43 -22.85 -32.70
CA ALA A 226 9.93 -23.51 -33.90
C ALA A 226 9.75 -25.02 -33.70
N LEU A 227 10.71 -25.68 -33.05
CA LEU A 227 10.60 -27.11 -32.67
C LEU A 227 9.46 -27.35 -31.69
N LEU A 228 9.29 -26.46 -30.71
CA LEU A 228 8.17 -26.53 -29.76
C LEU A 228 6.83 -26.39 -30.47
N LEU A 229 6.74 -25.49 -31.46
CA LEU A 229 5.55 -25.33 -32.30
C LEU A 229 5.28 -26.58 -33.17
N LEU A 230 6.31 -27.13 -33.82
CA LEU A 230 6.20 -28.36 -34.61
C LEU A 230 5.80 -29.57 -33.74
N SER A 231 6.26 -29.60 -32.49
CA SER A 231 5.86 -30.62 -31.52
C SER A 231 4.40 -30.47 -31.11
N ALA A 232 3.92 -29.24 -30.90
CA ALA A 232 2.50 -28.98 -30.68
C ALA A 232 1.63 -29.38 -31.89
N GLN A 233 2.18 -29.38 -33.11
CA GLN A 233 1.53 -29.85 -34.33
C GLN A 233 1.72 -31.35 -34.58
N SER A 234 2.33 -32.10 -33.65
CA SER A 234 2.65 -33.53 -33.77
C SER A 234 3.55 -33.90 -34.96
N LYS A 235 4.31 -32.94 -35.48
CA LYS A 235 5.27 -33.14 -36.58
C LYS A 235 6.65 -33.57 -36.09
N VAL A 236 6.95 -33.35 -34.81
CA VAL A 236 8.25 -33.63 -34.18
C VAL A 236 8.03 -34.07 -32.72
N GLU A 237 8.74 -35.11 -32.29
CA GLU A 237 8.83 -35.55 -30.90
C GLU A 237 10.07 -34.94 -30.25
N LEU A 238 9.90 -34.41 -29.04
CA LEU A 238 10.98 -33.86 -28.22
C LEU A 238 11.11 -34.69 -26.95
N ALA A 239 12.33 -35.11 -26.62
CA ALA A 239 12.64 -35.86 -25.41
C ALA A 239 13.81 -35.23 -24.65
N GLN A 240 13.72 -35.26 -23.32
CA GLN A 240 14.74 -34.75 -22.41
C GLN A 240 14.78 -35.64 -21.16
N GLU A 241 15.99 -35.99 -20.70
CA GLU A 241 16.18 -36.88 -19.55
C GLU A 241 16.05 -36.13 -18.20
N GLU A 242 16.58 -34.90 -18.11
CA GLU A 242 16.39 -33.99 -16.98
C GLU A 242 16.14 -32.55 -17.45
N PHE A 243 15.40 -31.77 -16.67
CA PHE A 243 15.14 -30.37 -16.97
C PHE A 243 16.44 -29.58 -17.18
N TYR A 244 16.49 -28.79 -18.26
CA TYR A 244 17.63 -27.96 -18.68
C TYR A 244 18.85 -28.69 -19.26
N GLN A 245 18.74 -29.99 -19.56
CA GLN A 245 19.76 -30.75 -20.30
C GLN A 245 19.52 -30.74 -21.83
N ASP A 246 20.30 -31.52 -22.56
CA ASP A 246 20.23 -31.61 -24.02
C ASP A 246 18.87 -32.11 -24.52
N LEU A 247 18.38 -31.47 -25.58
CA LEU A 247 17.08 -31.75 -26.19
C LEU A 247 17.27 -32.72 -27.35
N LYS A 248 16.66 -33.90 -27.24
CA LYS A 248 16.62 -34.91 -28.29
C LYS A 248 15.37 -34.71 -29.14
N ILE A 249 15.53 -34.80 -30.45
CA ILE A 249 14.52 -34.52 -31.46
C ILE A 249 14.32 -35.78 -32.28
N ARG A 250 13.07 -36.14 -32.57
CA ARG A 250 12.72 -37.23 -33.48
C ARG A 250 11.59 -36.79 -34.40
N VAL A 251 11.68 -37.11 -35.69
CA VAL A 251 10.55 -36.90 -36.61
C VAL A 251 9.72 -38.20 -36.62
N PRO A 252 8.45 -38.19 -36.19
CA PRO A 252 7.56 -39.32 -36.35
C PRO A 252 7.41 -39.61 -37.85
N ILE A 253 7.87 -40.79 -38.25
CA ILE A 253 7.75 -41.27 -39.62
C ILE A 253 6.27 -41.53 -39.87
N GLY A 254 5.64 -40.69 -40.68
CA GLY A 254 4.32 -40.94 -41.27
C GLY A 254 4.44 -41.82 -42.51
#